data_AF-G3HYY8-F1
#
_entry.id   AF-G3HYY8-F1
#
_cell.length_a   1.000
_cell.length_b   1.000
_cell.length_c   1.000
_cell.angle_alpha   90.00
_cell.angle_beta   90.00
_cell.angle_gamma   90.00
#
_symmetry.space_group_name_H-M   'P 1'
#
loop_
_entity.id
_entity.type
_entity.pdbx_description
1 polymer ?
#
loop_
_entity_poly.entity_id
_entity_poly.type
_entity_poly.pdbx_seq_one_letter_code
_entity_poly.pdbx_strand_id
1 'polypeptide(L)'
;MKTCEAGKDACVVLVGESSTKGRKSVNTFKTCMKFKDCYSGFVSTTMSPNDYMVSNAHCCQSDGCNSVLVPRKCHPDNSMPAL
;
A
#
# COMPACT_ATOMS: atom_id res chain seq x y z
N MET A 1 11.73 -16.26 -1.21
CA MET A 1 11.73 -15.33 -2.36
C MET A 1 10.94 -15.98 -3.47
N LYS A 2 10.00 -15.26 -4.11
CA LYS A 2 9.19 -15.80 -5.21
C LYS A 2 9.58 -15.07 -6.49
N THR A 3 9.92 -15.81 -7.54
CA THR A 3 10.24 -15.24 -8.85
C THR A 3 8.97 -14.66 -9.47
N CYS A 4 9.09 -13.48 -10.08
CA CYS A 4 8.00 -12.88 -10.82
C CYS A 4 7.68 -13.69 -12.09
N GLU A 5 6.40 -13.74 -12.47
CA GLU A 5 6.00 -14.39 -13.73
C GLU A 5 6.53 -13.61 -14.93
N ALA A 6 6.59 -14.27 -16.09
CA ALA A 6 6.99 -13.63 -17.34
C ALA A 6 6.13 -12.38 -17.62
N GLY A 7 6.80 -11.26 -17.88
CA GLY A 7 6.13 -9.97 -18.13
C GLY A 7 5.70 -9.21 -16.88
N LYS A 8 6.10 -9.62 -15.67
CA LYS A 8 6.03 -8.81 -14.44
C LYS A 8 7.45 -8.39 -14.02
N ASP A 9 7.77 -7.13 -14.24
CA ASP A 9 9.11 -6.54 -14.09
C ASP A 9 9.25 -5.64 -12.86
N ALA A 10 8.25 -5.64 -11.96
CA ALA A 10 8.26 -4.87 -10.73
C ALA A 10 7.78 -5.69 -9.53
N CYS A 11 8.46 -5.50 -8.40
CA CYS A 11 7.99 -5.88 -7.09
C CYS A 11 7.12 -4.76 -6.49
N VAL A 12 6.07 -5.14 -5.77
CA VAL A 12 5.18 -4.22 -5.08
C VAL A 12 5.07 -4.62 -3.62
N VAL A 13 5.10 -3.64 -2.73
CA VAL A 13 4.56 -3.77 -1.37
C VAL A 13 3.43 -2.77 -1.22
N LEU A 14 2.27 -3.25 -0.77
CA LEU A 14 1.11 -2.46 -0.44
C LEU A 14 0.81 -2.64 1.04
N VAL A 15 0.72 -1.54 1.78
CA VAL A 15 0.21 -1.56 3.15
C VAL A 15 -1.11 -0.83 3.18
N GLY A 16 -2.15 -1.53 3.62
CA GLY A 16 -3.48 -1.00 3.81
C GLY A 16 -3.80 -0.93 5.29
N GLU A 17 -4.30 0.21 5.74
CA GLU A 17 -4.99 0.40 7.01
C GLU A 17 -6.47 0.63 6.71
N SER A 18 -7.34 -0.08 7.41
CA SER A 18 -8.78 0.18 7.36
C SER A 18 -9.33 0.32 8.76
N SER A 19 -10.28 1.25 8.93
CA SER A 19 -11.15 1.34 10.09
C SER A 19 -12.57 0.99 9.66
N THR A 20 -13.22 0.09 10.38
CA THR A 20 -14.64 -0.20 10.19
C THR A 20 -15.32 -0.23 11.55
N LYS A 21 -16.30 0.66 11.77
CA LYS A 21 -16.94 0.89 13.08
C LYS A 21 -15.90 1.14 14.19
N GLY A 22 -14.83 1.86 13.86
CA GLY A 22 -13.71 2.17 14.76
C GLY A 22 -12.73 1.01 15.02
N ARG A 23 -12.97 -0.19 14.46
CA ARG A 23 -12.01 -1.30 14.52
C ARG A 23 -10.98 -1.14 13.42
N LYS A 24 -9.71 -1.00 13.80
CA LYS A 24 -8.59 -0.84 12.88
C LYS A 24 -7.97 -2.18 12.52
N SER A 25 -7.61 -2.36 11.25
CA SER A 25 -6.81 -3.48 10.74
C SER A 25 -5.74 -2.97 9.80
N VAL A 26 -4.55 -3.57 9.88
CA VAL A 26 -3.42 -3.25 9.00
C VAL A 26 -2.99 -4.52 8.30
N ASN A 27 -2.97 -4.47 6.96
CA ASN A 27 -2.61 -5.59 6.11
C ASN A 27 -1.45 -5.19 5.21
N THR A 28 -0.51 -6.11 5.01
CA THR A 28 0.61 -5.94 4.08
C THR A 28 0.51 -6.99 2.99
N PHE A 29 0.54 -6.55 1.74
CA PHE A 29 0.50 -7.40 0.56
C PHE A 29 1.78 -7.19 -0.26
N LYS A 30 2.38 -8.28 -0.73
CA LYS A 30 3.57 -8.26 -1.59
C LYS A 30 3.28 -9.07 -2.84
N THR A 31 3.55 -8.50 -4.00
CA THR A 31 3.30 -9.16 -5.29
C THR A 31 4.27 -8.69 -6.37
N CYS A 32 4.20 -9.31 -7.54
CA CYS A 32 4.82 -8.82 -8.76
C CYS A 32 3.76 -8.27 -9.70
N MET A 33 4.08 -7.23 -10.44
CA MET A 33 3.26 -6.70 -11.53
C MET A 33 4.12 -6.03 -12.60
N LYS A 34 3.49 -5.48 -13.64
CA LYS A 34 4.16 -4.62 -14.62
C LYS A 34 4.44 -3.26 -14.00
N PHE A 35 5.66 -2.75 -14.14
CA PHE A 35 6.07 -1.47 -13.58
C PHE A 35 5.19 -0.32 -14.09
N LYS A 36 4.84 -0.34 -15.37
CA LYS A 36 3.95 0.66 -15.99
C LYS A 36 2.54 0.71 -15.41
N ASP A 37 2.07 -0.39 -14.81
CA ASP A 37 0.75 -0.50 -14.21
C ASP A 37 0.83 -0.23 -12.70
N CYS A 38 2.04 -0.02 -12.16
CA CYS A 38 2.31 0.07 -10.74
C CYS A 38 2.24 1.53 -10.26
N TYR A 39 1.20 1.84 -9.49
CA TYR A 39 1.09 3.12 -8.81
C TYR A 39 1.83 3.07 -7.47
N SER A 40 2.83 3.94 -7.30
CA SER A 40 3.48 4.20 -6.01
C SER A 40 2.87 5.43 -5.35
N GLY A 41 2.45 5.33 -4.09
CA GLY A 41 1.89 6.44 -3.33
C GLY A 41 0.70 6.05 -2.45
N PHE A 42 0.03 7.06 -1.92
CA PHE A 42 -1.10 6.92 -1.01
C PHE A 42 -2.43 7.00 -1.74
N VAL A 43 -3.35 6.12 -1.39
CA VAL A 43 -4.77 6.20 -1.74
C VAL A 43 -5.55 6.17 -0.44
N SER A 44 -6.44 7.13 -0.24
CA SER A 44 -7.30 7.23 0.94
C SER A 44 -8.76 7.32 0.51
N THR A 45 -9.62 6.64 1.23
CA THR A 45 -11.08 6.69 1.06
C THR A 45 -11.70 6.75 2.44
N THR A 46 -12.44 7.82 2.72
CA THR A 46 -13.13 8.03 4.00
C THR A 46 -14.63 8.05 3.73
N MET A 47 -15.35 7.10 4.32
CA MET A 47 -16.82 7.04 4.27
C MET A 47 -17.43 7.75 5.47
N SER A 48 -16.80 7.65 6.63
CA SER A 48 -17.20 8.32 7.87
C SER A 48 -15.96 8.55 8.75
N PRO A 49 -16.04 9.35 9.82
CA PRO A 49 -14.91 9.54 10.74
C PRO A 49 -14.34 8.23 11.31
N ASN A 50 -15.17 7.17 11.41
CA ASN A 50 -14.78 5.86 11.93
C ASN A 50 -14.67 4.78 10.85
N ASP A 51 -14.95 5.12 9.60
CA ASP A 51 -14.94 4.20 8.46
C ASP A 51 -14.06 4.78 7.35
N TYR A 52 -12.81 4.31 7.29
CA TYR A 52 -11.83 4.76 6.31
C TYR A 52 -10.95 3.61 5.85
N MET A 53 -10.32 3.77 4.69
CA MET A 53 -9.30 2.90 4.15
C MET A 53 -8.18 3.75 3.58
N VAL A 54 -6.95 3.54 4.05
CA VAL A 54 -5.74 4.19 3.55
C VAL A 54 -4.79 3.10 3.09
N SER A 55 -4.25 3.21 1.88
CA SER A 55 -3.21 2.31 1.40
C SER A 55 -2.00 3.08 0.88
N ASN A 56 -0.80 2.59 1.17
CA ASN A 56 0.44 3.07 0.57
C ASN A 56 1.08 1.93 -0.23
N ALA A 57 1.33 2.16 -1.51
CA ALA A 57 2.01 1.23 -2.39
C ALA A 57 3.42 1.74 -2.75
N HIS A 58 4.38 0.83 -2.82
CA HIS A 58 5.73 1.12 -3.27
C HIS A 58 6.19 0.06 -4.29
N CYS A 59 6.57 0.55 -5.47
CA CYS A 59 7.03 -0.25 -6.60
C CYS A 59 8.55 -0.15 -6.77
N CYS A 60 9.20 -1.25 -7.13
CA CYS A 60 10.64 -1.26 -7.40
C CYS A 60 11.01 -2.42 -8.35
N GLN A 61 12.09 -2.28 -9.13
CA GLN A 61 12.46 -3.21 -10.21
C GLN A 61 13.72 -4.04 -9.91
N SER A 62 14.18 -4.04 -8.66
CA SER A 62 15.31 -4.88 -8.22
C SER A 62 14.78 -6.10 -7.47
N ASP A 63 15.41 -7.26 -7.65
CA ASP A 63 14.99 -8.46 -6.95
C ASP A 63 15.05 -8.27 -5.43
N GLY A 64 13.95 -8.62 -4.74
CA GLY A 64 13.86 -8.54 -3.29
C GLY A 64 13.76 -7.12 -2.70
N CYS A 65 13.60 -6.08 -3.53
CA CYS A 65 13.53 -4.69 -3.08
C CYS A 65 12.31 -4.39 -2.18
N ASN A 66 11.20 -5.13 -2.35
CA ASN A 66 10.01 -5.02 -1.51
C ASN A 66 10.12 -5.82 -0.19
N SER A 67 11.34 -6.17 0.23
CA SER A 67 11.62 -6.83 1.51
C SER A 67 11.37 -5.91 2.71
N VAL A 68 11.51 -4.60 2.53
CA VAL A 68 11.33 -3.57 3.57
C VAL A 68 9.97 -3.70 4.26
N LEU A 69 9.98 -3.74 5.59
CA LEU A 69 8.79 -3.62 6.42
C LEU A 69 8.32 -2.17 6.34
N VAL A 70 7.26 -1.92 5.56
CA VAL A 70 6.64 -0.60 5.57
C VAL A 70 6.03 -0.38 6.97
N PRO A 71 6.23 0.79 7.60
CA PRO A 71 5.71 1.04 8.95
C PRO A 71 4.21 0.74 9.00
N ARG A 72 3.75 0.08 10.06
CA ARG A 72 2.33 -0.33 10.25
C ARG A 72 1.34 0.83 10.33
N LYS A 73 1.79 2.08 10.22
CA LYS A 73 0.95 3.26 10.32
C LYS A 73 0.82 3.86 8.93
N CYS A 74 -0.33 3.65 8.31
CA CYS A 74 -0.77 4.45 7.17
C CYS A 74 -1.48 5.71 7.68
N HIS A 75 -1.00 6.28 8.78
CA HIS A 75 -1.51 7.56 9.24
C HIS A 75 -1.00 8.62 8.25
N PRO A 76 -1.88 9.43 7.64
CA PRO A 76 -1.41 10.64 7.00
C PRO A 76 -0.77 11.48 8.10
N ASP A 77 0.49 11.86 7.90
CA ASP A 77 1.02 13.03 8.59
C ASP A 77 0.06 14.19 8.31
N ASN A 78 -0.31 14.95 9.35
CA ASN A 78 -1.41 15.93 9.41
C ASN A 78 -1.43 17.00 8.28
N SER A 79 -1.67 16.61 7.03
CA SER A 79 -1.47 17.49 5.87
C SER A 79 -2.37 17.20 4.67
N MET A 80 -3.45 16.42 4.84
CA MET A 80 -4.53 16.41 3.85
C MET A 80 -5.72 17.23 4.39
N PRO A 81 -6.04 18.40 3.78
CA PRO A 81 -7.22 19.15 4.15
C PRO A 81 -8.46 18.35 3.75
N ALA A 82 -9.45 18.31 4.64
CA ALA A 82 -10.80 17.95 4.25
C ALA A 82 -11.25 18.93 3.16
N LEU A 83 -11.72 18.40 2.03
CA LEU A 83 -12.52 19.17 1.07
C LEU A 83 -13.90 19.44 1.68
#